data_AF-A0A2A2B9J5-F1
#
_entry.id   AF-A0A2A2B9J5-F1
#
_cell.length_a   1.000
_cell.length_b   1.000
_cell.length_c   1.000
_cell.angle_alpha   90.00
_cell.angle_beta   90.00
_cell.angle_gamma   90.00
#
_symmetry.space_group_name_H-M   'P 1'
#
loop_
_entity.id
_entity.type
_entity.pdbx_description
1 polymer ?
#
loop_
_entity_poly.entity_id
_entity_poly.type
_entity_poly.pdbx_seq_one_letter_code
_entity_poly.pdbx_strand_id
1 'polypeptide(L)'
;MSQSNDILEPRLVAVDSYYLSIINERIQDLSNDSEHLSMALSAIKTDDEASKGVIVAVRSALLANSELATILSEQMDGLILLPEIKVNDYE
;
A
#
# COMPACT_ATOMS: atom_id res chain seq x y z
N MET A 1 1.44 29.39 -25.59
CA MET A 1 2.06 28.06 -25.46
C MET A 1 1.00 27.13 -24.87
N SER A 2 0.51 26.17 -25.65
CA SER A 2 -0.50 25.20 -25.19
C SER A 2 0.24 24.07 -24.48
N GLN A 3 0.05 23.91 -23.17
CA GLN A 3 0.51 22.71 -22.48
C GLN A 3 -0.38 21.55 -22.93
N SER A 4 0.19 20.63 -23.71
CA SER A 4 -0.43 19.33 -23.97
C SER A 4 -0.52 18.62 -22.62
N ASN A 5 -1.74 18.41 -22.13
CA ASN A 5 -1.96 17.37 -21.14
C ASN A 5 -1.79 16.06 -21.90
N ASP A 6 -0.55 15.56 -21.97
CA ASP A 6 -0.25 14.26 -22.53
C ASP A 6 -0.97 13.22 -21.65
N ILE A 7 -2.16 12.81 -22.10
CA ILE A 7 -2.88 11.68 -21.54
C ILE A 7 -1.97 10.47 -21.81
N LEU A 8 -1.35 9.95 -20.75
CA LEU A 8 -0.56 8.73 -20.84
C LEU A 8 -1.51 7.60 -21.27
N GLU A 9 -1.39 7.16 -22.53
CA GLU A 9 -2.14 6.01 -22.99
C GLU A 9 -1.72 4.78 -22.16
N PRO A 10 -2.68 3.95 -21.72
CA PRO A 10 -2.37 2.72 -21.00
C PRO A 10 -1.43 1.84 -21.83
N ARG A 11 -0.28 1.49 -21.26
CA ARG A 11 0.69 0.57 -21.87
C ARG A 11 0.62 -0.78 -21.19
N LEU A 12 0.47 -1.83 -21.97
CA LEU A 12 0.64 -3.20 -21.50
C LEU A 12 2.14 -3.48 -21.33
N VAL A 13 2.56 -3.73 -20.10
CA VAL A 13 3.94 -4.09 -19.75
C VAL A 13 3.90 -5.46 -19.09
N ALA A 14 4.73 -6.38 -19.58
CA ALA A 14 4.94 -7.65 -18.90
C ALA A 14 5.68 -7.38 -17.58
N VAL A 15 5.07 -7.76 -16.46
CA VAL A 15 5.68 -7.63 -15.14
C VAL A 15 5.89 -9.03 -14.57
N ASP A 16 7.09 -9.31 -14.09
CA ASP A 16 7.42 -10.58 -13.45
C ASP A 16 6.63 -10.71 -12.14
N SER A 17 5.99 -11.86 -11.93
CA SER A 17 5.25 -12.17 -10.70
C SER A 17 6.17 -12.18 -9.48
N TYR A 18 7.48 -12.39 -9.65
CA TYR A 18 8.48 -12.22 -8.59
C TYR A 18 8.53 -10.77 -8.10
N TYR A 19 8.59 -9.77 -8.99
CA TYR A 19 8.59 -8.36 -8.58
C TYR A 19 7.29 -7.98 -7.89
N LEU A 20 6.15 -8.47 -8.36
CA LEU A 20 4.85 -8.25 -7.72
C LEU A 20 4.81 -8.85 -6.31
N SER A 21 5.36 -10.05 -6.13
CA SER A 21 5.47 -10.71 -4.82
C SER A 21 6.32 -9.90 -3.84
N ILE A 22 7.47 -9.38 -4.28
CA ILE A 22 8.31 -8.52 -3.44
C ILE A 22 7.60 -7.22 -3.06
N ILE A 23 6.88 -6.60 -4.00
CA ILE A 23 6.06 -5.41 -3.69
C ILE A 23 4.98 -5.75 -2.66
N ASN A 24 4.32 -6.90 -2.81
CA ASN A 24 3.30 -7.37 -1.89
C ASN A 24 3.84 -7.56 -0.47
N GLU A 25 4.99 -8.22 -0.32
CA GLU A 25 5.69 -8.38 0.96
C GLU A 25 5.94 -7.01 1.63
N ARG A 26 6.38 -6.01 0.86
CA ARG A 26 6.58 -4.65 1.39
C ARG A 26 5.29 -3.96 1.80
N ILE A 27 4.19 -4.19 1.09
CA ILE A 27 2.89 -3.68 1.48
C ILE A 27 2.44 -4.31 2.81
N GLN A 28 2.64 -5.62 2.98
CA GLN A 28 2.32 -6.33 4.22
C GLN A 28 3.20 -5.85 5.39
N ASP A 29 4.51 -5.66 5.17
CA ASP A 29 5.42 -5.07 6.15
C ASP A 29 4.88 -3.71 6.66
N LEU A 30 4.48 -2.83 5.73
CA LEU A 30 3.93 -1.51 6.07
C LEU A 30 2.61 -1.58 6.84
N SER A 31 1.76 -2.58 6.52
CA SER A 31 0.53 -2.81 7.27
C SER A 31 0.84 -3.19 8.71
N ASN A 32 1.72 -4.17 8.90
CA ASN A 32 2.13 -4.66 10.22
C ASN A 32 2.81 -3.58 11.06
N ASP A 33 3.74 -2.82 10.46
CA ASP A 33 4.43 -1.74 11.14
C ASP A 33 3.46 -0.64 11.59
N SER A 34 2.49 -0.30 10.74
CA SER A 34 1.47 0.70 11.07
C SER A 34 0.59 0.25 12.25
N GLU A 35 0.16 -1.01 12.25
CA GLU A 35 -0.61 -1.59 13.36
C GLU A 35 0.23 -1.61 14.66
N HIS A 36 1.48 -2.07 14.60
CA HIS A 36 2.37 -2.13 15.75
C HIS A 36 2.64 -0.74 16.35
N LEU A 37 2.88 0.28 15.52
CA LEU A 37 3.08 1.65 15.98
C LEU A 37 1.79 2.21 16.63
N SER A 38 0.62 1.91 16.06
CA SER A 38 -0.68 2.27 16.64
C SER A 38 -0.88 1.63 18.03
N MET A 39 -0.51 0.36 18.19
CA MET A 39 -0.53 -0.33 19.47
C MET A 39 0.45 0.29 20.46
N ALA A 40 1.68 0.60 20.04
CA ALA A 40 2.70 1.23 20.88
C ALA A 40 2.25 2.61 21.38
N LEU A 41 1.64 3.43 20.52
CA LEU A 41 1.06 4.72 20.90
C LEU A 41 -0.05 4.59 21.94
N SER A 42 -0.82 3.50 21.90
CA SER A 42 -1.88 3.24 22.89
C SER A 42 -1.33 2.95 24.29
N ALA A 43 -0.06 2.58 24.41
CA ALA A 43 0.61 2.36 25.70
C ALA A 43 1.16 3.65 26.32
N ILE A 44 1.29 4.74 25.55
CA ILE A 44 1.79 6.03 26.04
C ILE A 44 0.73 6.69 26.92
N LYS A 45 1.12 6.99 28.17
CA LYS A 45 0.29 7.74 29.12
C LYS A 45 0.79 9.18 29.19
N THR A 46 -0.12 10.13 29.07
CA THR A 46 0.15 11.55 29.23
C THR A 46 -1.03 12.22 29.92
N ASP A 47 -0.74 13.21 30.76
CA ASP A 47 -1.75 13.97 31.50
C ASP A 47 -2.20 15.24 30.74
N ASP A 48 -1.49 15.60 29.67
CA ASP A 48 -1.82 16.74 28.82
C ASP A 48 -2.87 16.36 27.76
N GLU A 49 -4.01 17.06 27.76
CA GLU A 49 -5.13 16.78 26.85
C GLU A 49 -4.77 17.04 25.38
N ALA A 50 -3.92 18.03 25.09
CA ALA A 50 -3.46 18.28 23.74
C ALA A 50 -2.64 17.10 23.21
N SER A 51 -1.71 16.58 24.03
CA SER A 51 -0.93 15.38 23.73
C SER A 51 -1.80 14.14 23.53
N LYS A 52 -2.85 13.94 24.34
CA LYS A 52 -3.82 12.85 24.13
C LYS A 52 -4.50 12.96 22.77
N GLY A 53 -4.94 14.18 22.40
CA GLY A 53 -5.55 14.43 21.10
C GLY A 53 -4.62 14.08 19.95
N VAL A 54 -3.36 14.50 20.03
CA VAL A 54 -2.33 14.17 19.02
C VAL A 54 -2.10 12.65 18.93
N ILE A 55 -1.93 11.97 20.07
CA ILE A 55 -1.74 10.51 20.10
C ILE A 55 -2.90 9.79 19.44
N VAL A 56 -4.14 10.17 19.76
CA VAL A 56 -5.34 9.58 19.14
C VAL A 56 -5.36 9.82 17.63
N ALA A 57 -5.06 11.05 17.18
CA ALA A 57 -5.04 11.38 15.76
C ALA A 57 -4.01 10.56 14.98
N VAL A 58 -2.77 10.48 15.49
CA VAL A 58 -1.69 9.69 14.86
C VAL A 58 -2.05 8.21 14.83
N ARG A 59 -2.60 7.67 15.93
CA ARG A 59 -3.04 6.28 16.00
C ARG A 59 -4.11 5.96 14.96
N SER A 60 -5.11 6.82 14.82
CA SER A 60 -6.17 6.64 13.81
C SER A 60 -5.61 6.66 12.39
N ALA A 61 -4.65 7.54 12.10
CA ALA A 61 -3.99 7.58 10.79
C ALA A 61 -3.19 6.29 10.51
N LEU A 62 -2.47 5.77 11.51
CA LEU A 62 -1.73 4.50 11.38
C LEU A 62 -2.66 3.31 11.13
N LEU A 63 -3.78 3.22 11.84
CA LEU A 63 -4.78 2.17 11.61
C LEU A 63 -5.35 2.24 10.19
N ALA A 64 -5.70 3.45 9.71
CA ALA A 64 -6.19 3.64 8.34
C ALA A 64 -5.13 3.25 7.29
N ASN A 65 -3.86 3.54 7.53
CA ASN A 65 -2.77 3.12 6.65
C ASN A 65 -2.60 1.60 6.62
N SER A 66 -2.71 0.93 7.77
CA SER A 66 -2.69 -0.53 7.85
C SER A 66 -3.84 -1.15 7.04
N GLU A 67 -5.06 -0.64 7.20
CA GLU A 67 -6.22 -1.11 6.43
C GLU A 67 -6.04 -0.93 4.93
N LEU A 68 -5.55 0.25 4.49
CA LEU A 68 -5.26 0.51 3.08
C LEU A 68 -4.19 -0.44 2.54
N ALA A 69 -3.11 -0.66 3.30
CA ALA A 69 -2.06 -1.59 2.91
C ALA A 69 -2.59 -3.01 2.77
N THR A 70 -3.46 -3.47 3.68
CA THR A 70 -4.13 -4.77 3.56
C THR A 70 -4.94 -4.90 2.27
N ILE A 71 -5.74 -3.89 1.92
CA ILE A 71 -6.50 -3.88 0.65
C ILE A 71 -5.57 -3.93 -0.56
N LEU A 72 -4.49 -3.15 -0.55
CA LEU A 72 -3.52 -3.16 -1.65
C LEU A 72 -2.80 -4.51 -1.77
N SER A 73 -2.56 -5.19 -0.65
CA SER A 73 -1.97 -6.52 -0.63
C SER A 73 -2.91 -7.55 -1.27
N GLU A 74 -4.19 -7.52 -0.92
CA GLU A 74 -5.21 -8.39 -1.53
C GLU A 74 -5.32 -8.15 -3.05
N GLN A 75 -5.26 -6.89 -3.49
CA GLN A 75 -5.23 -6.56 -4.93
C GLN A 75 -3.97 -7.10 -5.60
N MET A 76 -2.82 -7.02 -4.94
CA MET A 76 -1.55 -7.52 -5.46
C MET A 76 -1.54 -9.05 -5.55
N ASP A 77 -2.09 -9.76 -4.56
CA ASP A 77 -2.31 -11.21 -4.62
C ASP A 77 -3.14 -11.59 -5.85
N GLY A 78 -4.20 -10.81 -6.14
CA GLY A 78 -5.00 -10.97 -7.34
C GLY A 78 -4.19 -10.88 -8.63
N LEU A 79 -3.21 -9.96 -8.70
CA LEU A 79 -2.33 -9.80 -9.86
C LEU A 79 -1.28 -10.91 -9.96
N ILE A 80 -0.68 -11.32 -8.84
CA ILE A 80 0.33 -12.38 -8.77
C ILE A 80 -0.24 -13.71 -9.25
N LEU A 81 -1.51 -13.98 -8.93
CA LEU A 81 -2.21 -15.22 -9.28
C LEU A 81 -2.76 -15.23 -10.72
N LEU A 82 -2.64 -14.13 -11.48
CA LEU A 82 -3.06 -14.12 -12.87
C LEU A 82 -2.23 -15.12 -13.69
N PRO A 83 -2.85 -15.86 -14.61
CA PRO A 83 -2.13 -16.77 -15.48
C PRO A 83 -1.13 -16.00 -16.33
N GLU A 84 0.06 -16.58 -16.51
CA GLU A 84 1.07 -16.02 -17.41
C GLU A 84 0.48 -15.84 -18.81
N ILE A 85 0.53 -14.61 -19.31
CA ILE A 85 0.18 -14.32 -20.69
C ILE A 85 1.34 -14.85 -21.54
N LYS A 86 1.09 -15.90 -22.31
CA LYS A 86 1.97 -16.25 -23.41
C LYS A 86 1.94 -15.09 -24.40
N VAL A 87 3.10 -14.47 -24.62
CA VAL A 87 3.28 -13.59 -25.76
C VAL A 87 3.10 -14.49 -26.99
N ASN A 88 1.92 -14.44 -27.61
CA ASN A 88 1.80 -14.97 -28.95
C ASN A 88 2.67 -14.06 -29.81
N ASP A 89 3.67 -14.64 -30.45
CA ASP A 89 4.44 -14.00 -31.52
C ASP A 89 3.46 -13.65 -32.63
N TYR A 90 2.83 -12.48 -32.56
CA TYR A 90 2.17 -11.89 -33.70
C TYR A 90 3.30 -11.35 -34.59
N GLU A 91 3.65 -12.13 -35.62
CA GLU A 91 4.52 -11.74 -36.74
C GLU A 91 4.17 -10.37 -37.32
#